data_AF-A0A2G9RER3-F1
#
_entry.id   AF-A0A2G9RER3-F1
#
_cell.length_a   1.000
_cell.length_b   1.000
_cell.length_c   1.000
_cell.angle_alpha   90.00
_cell.angle_beta   90.00
_cell.angle_gamma   90.00
#
_symmetry.space_group_name_H-M   'P 1'
#
loop_
_entity.id
_entity.type
_entity.pdbx_description
1 polymer ?
#
loop_
_entity_poly.entity_id
_entity_poly.type
_entity_poly.pdbx_seq_one_letter_code
_entity_poly.pdbx_strand_id
1 'polypeptide(L)'
;DGLRRLSGNEYIFSSKHVHPSSGHPISSLSLSDIPPRIAQAMENEEDWEFDIFELEAATHKSLEPIDEVAALIAATVHDVDHPGRTNSFLCNAGSELAILYNDTAVLESHHAALAFQLTTRDDKCNIFKNMERNEYRTLRQAIIDMVLATEMTKHFEHVNKFVNSINKPLTAVEENEGTGDDDAVKTVLTSPENRILIKRMLIKCADISNPCRALEQCIEWAGRISEEYFAQ
;
A
#
# COMPACT_ATOMS: atom_id res chain seq x y z
N ASP A 1 -34.52 33.24 -10.62
CA ASP A 1 -35.61 32.49 -9.96
C ASP A 1 -35.29 31.01 -9.99
N GLY A 2 -35.10 30.26 -8.91
CA GLY A 2 -35.19 30.51 -7.48
C GLY A 2 -34.70 29.23 -6.76
N LEU A 3 -34.08 29.41 -5.60
CA LEU A 3 -33.48 28.41 -4.72
C LEU A 3 -34.44 27.26 -4.32
N ARG A 4 -33.89 26.09 -3.97
CA ARG A 4 -33.90 25.59 -2.57
C ARG A 4 -32.99 24.37 -2.34
N ARG A 5 -32.06 24.55 -1.40
CA ARG A 5 -31.43 23.48 -0.60
C ARG A 5 -32.51 22.69 0.13
N LEU A 6 -32.29 21.39 0.33
CA LEU A 6 -32.84 20.66 1.47
C LEU A 6 -31.71 19.93 2.18
N SER A 7 -31.39 20.44 3.36
CA SER A 7 -30.62 19.77 4.40
C SER A 7 -31.52 18.81 5.19
N GLY A 8 -30.93 17.79 5.78
CA GLY A 8 -31.49 17.14 6.97
C GLY A 8 -31.96 15.71 6.75
N ASN A 9 -31.08 14.75 6.99
CA ASN A 9 -31.48 13.40 7.37
C ASN A 9 -31.75 13.39 8.88
N GLU A 10 -32.98 13.69 9.28
CA GLU A 10 -33.54 13.19 10.53
C GLU A 10 -34.29 11.89 10.22
N TYR A 11 -33.88 10.77 10.82
CA TYR A 11 -34.71 9.57 10.83
C TYR A 11 -35.26 9.35 12.24
N ILE A 12 -36.56 9.63 12.36
CA ILE A 12 -37.43 9.31 13.48
C ILE A 12 -37.65 7.79 13.52
N PHE A 13 -37.43 7.19 14.69
CA PHE A 13 -37.81 5.82 15.02
C PHE A 13 -39.33 5.64 14.89
N SER A 14 -39.77 4.66 14.08
CA SER A 14 -41.10 4.07 14.27
C SER A 14 -41.08 2.58 13.98
N SER A 15 -41.74 1.83 14.86
CA SER A 15 -41.69 0.40 15.01
C SER A 15 -42.67 -0.35 14.09
N LYS A 16 -42.28 -1.59 13.79
CA LYS A 16 -43.10 -2.79 13.57
C LYS A 16 -43.61 -3.12 12.15
N HIS A 17 -43.23 -4.37 11.82
CA HIS A 17 -43.81 -5.35 10.90
C HIS A 17 -43.69 -5.08 9.40
N VAL A 18 -42.77 -5.82 8.73
CA VAL A 18 -43.07 -6.91 7.78
C VAL A 18 -41.78 -7.74 7.55
N HIS A 19 -41.87 -9.07 7.64
CA HIS A 19 -40.96 -10.05 7.01
C HIS A 19 -41.79 -10.83 5.96
N PRO A 20 -41.19 -11.55 4.98
CA PRO A 20 -39.77 -11.62 4.58
C PRO A 20 -39.53 -11.55 3.04
N SER A 21 -38.34 -11.12 2.61
CA SER A 21 -37.57 -11.80 1.55
C SER A 21 -36.15 -11.23 1.41
N SER A 22 -35.18 -12.12 1.66
CA SER A 22 -33.78 -12.17 1.20
C SER A 22 -33.00 -10.87 0.94
N GLY A 23 -32.28 -10.41 1.97
CA GLY A 23 -31.06 -9.62 1.85
C GLY A 23 -30.23 -9.86 3.11
N HIS A 24 -28.99 -10.33 2.97
CA HIS A 24 -28.10 -10.52 4.11
C HIS A 24 -27.82 -9.15 4.77
N PRO A 25 -28.02 -8.98 6.08
CA PRO A 25 -27.61 -7.76 6.77
C PRO A 25 -26.09 -7.78 6.95
N ILE A 26 -25.43 -6.67 6.61
CA ILE A 26 -24.06 -6.39 7.04
C ILE A 26 -24.08 -6.29 8.56
N SER A 27 -23.54 -7.30 9.24
CA SER A 27 -23.39 -7.33 10.69
C SER A 27 -22.37 -6.27 11.11
N SER A 28 -22.73 -5.44 12.08
CA SER A 28 -21.78 -4.59 12.79
C SER A 28 -20.73 -5.49 13.44
N LEU A 29 -19.46 -5.36 13.03
CA LEU A 29 -18.35 -6.08 13.63
C LEU A 29 -18.19 -5.63 15.09
N SER A 30 -18.40 -6.56 16.03
CA SER A 30 -18.09 -6.39 17.45
C SER A 30 -16.58 -6.57 17.64
N LEU A 31 -15.98 -5.95 18.67
CA LEU A 31 -14.55 -6.13 19.00
C LEU A 31 -14.19 -7.63 19.23
N SER A 32 -15.18 -8.46 19.56
CA SER A 32 -15.07 -9.91 19.70
C SER A 32 -14.92 -10.68 18.38
N ASP A 33 -15.16 -10.02 17.24
CA ASP A 33 -15.07 -10.61 15.90
C ASP A 33 -13.67 -10.42 15.29
N ILE A 34 -12.79 -9.68 15.98
CA ILE A 34 -11.40 -9.47 15.58
C ILE A 34 -10.65 -10.78 15.85
N PRO A 35 -10.02 -11.41 14.83
CA PRO A 35 -9.20 -12.59 15.03
C PRO A 35 -8.19 -12.39 16.17
N PRO A 36 -8.01 -13.36 17.09
CA PRO A 36 -7.20 -13.16 18.30
C PRO A 36 -5.78 -12.65 18.05
N ARG A 37 -5.19 -13.03 16.91
CA ARG A 37 -3.86 -12.53 16.49
C ARG A 37 -3.84 -11.04 16.15
N ILE A 38 -4.94 -10.52 15.60
CA ILE A 38 -5.09 -9.09 15.26
C ILE A 38 -5.34 -8.30 16.54
N ALA A 39 -6.18 -8.79 17.45
CA ALA A 39 -6.37 -8.18 18.77
C ALA A 39 -5.06 -8.11 19.57
N GLN A 40 -4.26 -9.19 19.54
CA GLN A 40 -2.97 -9.25 20.21
C GLN A 40 -1.92 -8.31 19.62
N ALA A 41 -1.92 -8.10 18.30
CA ALA A 41 -1.06 -7.11 17.64
C ALA A 41 -1.46 -5.66 17.93
N MET A 42 -2.74 -5.43 18.25
CA MET A 42 -3.28 -4.13 18.65
C MET A 42 -3.04 -3.80 20.14
N GLU A 43 -2.83 -4.81 20.99
CA GLU A 43 -2.59 -4.61 22.43
C GLU A 43 -1.15 -4.13 22.75
N ASN A 44 -0.19 -4.36 21.84
CA ASN A 44 1.20 -3.91 21.99
C ASN A 44 1.46 -2.60 21.23
N GLU A 45 0.74 -1.55 21.63
CA GLU A 45 0.77 -0.22 20.99
C GLU A 45 2.14 0.49 21.15
N GLU A 46 2.93 0.13 22.17
CA GLU A 46 4.25 0.72 22.45
C GLU A 46 5.38 0.21 21.53
N ASP A 47 5.16 -0.88 20.79
CA ASP A 47 6.18 -1.51 19.92
C ASP A 47 5.96 -1.21 18.42
N TRP A 48 5.06 -0.29 18.07
CA TRP A 48 4.78 0.11 16.69
C TRP A 48 5.86 1.05 16.10
N GLU A 49 7.13 0.80 16.43
CA GLU A 49 8.27 1.42 15.76
C GLU A 49 8.57 0.63 14.47
N PHE A 50 8.83 1.34 13.36
CA PHE A 50 9.33 0.68 12.15
C PHE A 50 10.74 0.15 12.45
N ASP A 51 10.83 -1.13 12.82
CA ASP A 51 12.10 -1.79 13.06
C ASP A 51 12.56 -2.51 11.78
N ILE A 52 13.71 -2.10 11.26
CA ILE A 52 14.37 -2.76 10.13
C ILE A 52 14.67 -4.24 10.45
N PHE A 53 14.88 -4.59 11.72
CA PHE A 53 15.06 -5.97 12.17
C PHE A 53 13.76 -6.77 12.18
N GLU A 54 12.60 -6.14 12.47
CA GLU A 54 11.30 -6.80 12.30
C GLU A 54 10.97 -7.02 10.83
N LEU A 55 11.32 -6.07 9.96
CA LEU A 55 11.18 -6.26 8.51
C LEU A 55 12.09 -7.40 8.01
N GLU A 56 13.34 -7.45 8.47
CA GLU A 56 14.29 -8.53 8.17
C GLU A 56 13.77 -9.89 8.67
N ALA A 57 13.17 -9.92 9.87
CA ALA A 57 12.59 -11.12 10.47
C ALA A 57 11.33 -11.58 9.73
N ALA A 58 10.40 -10.65 9.43
CA ALA A 58 9.18 -10.91 8.69
C ALA A 58 9.44 -11.38 7.24
N THR A 59 10.60 -11.03 6.68
CA THR A 59 11.02 -11.46 5.35
C THR A 59 11.96 -12.68 5.38
N HIS A 60 12.29 -13.26 6.53
CA HIS A 60 13.25 -14.39 6.65
C HIS A 60 14.60 -14.13 5.93
N LYS A 61 15.09 -12.88 5.92
CA LYS A 61 16.26 -12.47 5.10
C LYS A 61 16.13 -12.78 3.60
N SER A 62 14.90 -12.74 3.07
CA SER A 62 14.64 -12.95 1.64
C SER A 62 14.95 -11.73 0.77
N LEU A 63 15.02 -10.55 1.37
CA LEU A 63 15.43 -9.31 0.72
C LEU A 63 16.95 -9.11 0.86
N GLU A 64 17.58 -8.59 -0.19
CA GLU A 64 18.98 -8.15 -0.11
C GLU A 64 19.06 -6.70 0.38
N PRO A 65 20.21 -6.24 0.90
CA PRO A 65 20.35 -4.85 1.36
C PRO A 65 19.94 -3.79 0.32
N ILE A 66 20.15 -4.07 -0.98
CA ILE A 66 19.72 -3.16 -2.06
C ILE A 66 18.19 -3.05 -2.17
N ASP A 67 17.44 -4.08 -1.79
CA ASP A 67 15.98 -4.06 -1.74
C ASP A 67 15.45 -3.23 -0.58
N GLU A 68 16.10 -3.32 0.58
CA GLU A 68 15.75 -2.53 1.77
C GLU A 68 15.95 -1.03 1.47
N VAL A 69 17.09 -0.68 0.88
CA VAL A 69 17.37 0.68 0.43
C VAL A 69 16.34 1.13 -0.61
N ALA A 70 15.99 0.26 -1.57
CA ALA A 70 14.96 0.56 -2.55
C ALA A 70 13.60 0.82 -1.89
N ALA A 71 13.22 0.02 -0.90
CA ALA A 71 11.95 0.11 -0.20
C ALA A 71 11.83 1.41 0.60
N LEU A 72 12.88 1.78 1.34
CA LEU A 72 12.91 3.03 2.11
C LEU A 72 12.84 4.26 1.21
N ILE A 73 13.61 4.26 0.10
CA ILE A 73 13.57 5.38 -0.85
C ILE A 73 12.21 5.44 -1.55
N ALA A 74 11.66 4.30 -1.99
CA ALA A 74 10.34 4.25 -2.62
C ALA A 74 9.25 4.78 -1.68
N ALA A 75 9.21 4.33 -0.42
CA ALA A 75 8.26 4.83 0.58
C ALA A 75 8.39 6.34 0.78
N THR A 76 9.61 6.88 0.80
CA THR A 76 9.87 8.32 0.96
C THR A 76 9.32 9.15 -0.20
N VAL A 77 9.35 8.62 -1.42
CA VAL A 77 9.05 9.40 -2.64
C VAL A 77 7.73 9.03 -3.30
N HIS A 78 7.01 8.02 -2.83
CA HIS A 78 5.88 7.44 -3.57
C HIS A 78 4.75 8.43 -3.89
N ASP A 79 4.58 9.48 -3.07
CA ASP A 79 3.55 10.53 -3.22
C ASP A 79 4.15 11.95 -3.33
N VAL A 80 5.41 12.09 -3.73
CA VAL A 80 6.05 13.42 -3.84
C VAL A 80 5.29 14.30 -4.85
N ASP A 81 4.91 15.51 -4.44
CA ASP A 81 4.12 16.46 -5.27
C ASP A 81 2.69 15.96 -5.59
N HIS A 82 2.09 15.14 -4.72
CA HIS A 82 0.67 14.79 -4.83
C HIS A 82 -0.23 16.03 -4.71
N PRO A 83 -1.13 16.31 -5.68
CA PRO A 83 -1.94 17.53 -5.73
C PRO A 83 -3.21 17.47 -4.87
N GLY A 84 -3.37 16.42 -4.06
CA GLY A 84 -4.60 16.17 -3.29
C GLY A 84 -5.80 15.84 -4.20
N ARG A 85 -5.55 15.22 -5.36
CA ARG A 85 -6.55 14.86 -6.37
C ARG A 85 -6.18 13.51 -6.97
N THR A 86 -7.19 12.69 -7.24
CA THR A 86 -7.03 11.36 -7.84
C THR A 86 -6.63 11.42 -9.32
N ASN A 87 -6.01 10.34 -9.82
CA ASN A 87 -5.75 10.13 -11.26
C ASN A 87 -7.02 10.37 -12.11
N SER A 88 -8.18 9.85 -11.70
CA SER A 88 -9.45 10.03 -12.41
C SER A 88 -9.84 11.51 -12.55
N PHE A 89 -9.66 12.30 -11.48
CA PHE A 89 -9.90 13.74 -11.53
C PHE A 89 -8.97 14.42 -12.54
N LEU A 90 -7.67 14.11 -12.50
CA LEU A 90 -6.68 14.70 -13.39
C LEU A 90 -6.95 14.39 -14.87
N CYS A 91 -7.34 13.16 -15.20
CA CYS A 91 -7.70 12.76 -16.56
C CYS A 91 -8.98 13.49 -17.03
N ASN A 92 -10.03 13.51 -16.19
CA ASN A 92 -11.29 14.16 -16.54
C ASN A 92 -11.17 15.69 -16.70
N ALA A 93 -10.26 16.31 -15.95
CA ALA A 93 -9.95 17.73 -16.05
C ALA A 93 -9.04 18.08 -17.24
N GLY A 94 -8.46 17.09 -17.93
CA GLY A 94 -7.46 17.32 -18.98
C GLY A 94 -6.21 18.03 -18.45
N SER A 95 -5.78 17.68 -17.23
CA SER A 95 -4.63 18.31 -16.58
C SER A 95 -3.33 18.09 -17.37
N GLU A 96 -2.34 18.97 -17.17
CA GLU A 96 -1.03 18.83 -17.83
C GLU A 96 -0.35 17.50 -17.52
N LEU A 97 -0.46 17.01 -16.28
CA LEU A 97 0.08 15.70 -15.88
C LEU A 97 -0.63 14.56 -16.62
N ALA A 98 -1.96 14.61 -16.72
CA ALA A 98 -2.72 13.59 -17.44
C ALA A 98 -2.35 13.52 -18.93
N ILE A 99 -2.17 14.68 -19.57
CA ILE A 99 -1.68 14.77 -20.94
C ILE A 99 -0.26 14.22 -21.06
N LEU A 100 0.64 14.61 -20.15
CA LEU A 100 2.04 14.18 -20.15
C LEU A 100 2.18 12.65 -20.03
N TYR A 101 1.37 12.04 -19.17
CA TYR A 101 1.41 10.60 -18.89
C TYR A 101 0.34 9.79 -19.65
N ASN A 102 -0.35 10.40 -20.62
CA ASN A 102 -1.35 9.75 -21.48
C ASN A 102 -2.39 8.96 -20.68
N ASP A 103 -2.95 9.59 -19.65
CA ASP A 103 -3.98 9.04 -18.75
C ASP A 103 -3.61 7.70 -18.07
N THR A 104 -2.34 7.32 -18.04
CA THR A 104 -1.88 6.01 -17.55
C THR A 104 -0.97 6.20 -16.34
N ALA A 105 -1.38 5.69 -15.16
CA ALA A 105 -0.62 5.78 -13.90
C ALA A 105 -0.04 7.19 -13.69
N VAL A 106 -0.88 8.21 -13.84
CA VAL A 106 -0.47 9.62 -14.03
C VAL A 106 0.36 10.11 -12.84
N LEU A 107 -0.17 9.97 -11.63
CA LEU A 107 0.46 10.39 -10.40
C LEU A 107 1.66 9.53 -10.05
N GLU A 108 1.54 8.21 -10.11
CA GLU A 108 2.64 7.30 -9.76
C GLU A 108 3.85 7.49 -10.69
N SER A 109 3.59 7.76 -11.97
CA SER A 109 4.64 8.11 -12.94
C SER A 109 5.26 9.48 -12.65
N HIS A 110 4.45 10.45 -12.22
CA HIS A 110 4.90 11.78 -11.79
C HIS A 110 5.80 11.71 -10.56
N HIS A 111 5.37 11.02 -9.50
CA HIS A 111 6.12 10.86 -8.26
C HIS A 111 7.50 10.26 -8.51
N ALA A 112 7.56 9.16 -9.26
CA ALA A 112 8.83 8.53 -9.62
C ALA A 112 9.71 9.45 -10.48
N ALA A 113 9.15 10.10 -11.51
CA ALA A 113 9.91 10.96 -12.40
C ALA A 113 10.49 12.18 -11.65
N LEU A 114 9.65 12.89 -10.90
CA LEU A 114 10.02 14.08 -10.16
C LEU A 114 11.07 13.78 -9.10
N ALA A 115 10.91 12.69 -8.34
CA ALA A 115 11.89 12.26 -7.34
C ALA A 115 13.30 12.13 -7.93
N PHE A 116 13.43 11.45 -9.07
CA PHE A 116 14.72 11.30 -9.74
C PHE A 116 15.20 12.59 -10.40
N GLN A 117 14.31 13.42 -10.94
CA GLN A 117 14.69 14.74 -11.46
C GLN A 117 15.28 15.60 -10.34
N LEU A 118 14.61 15.72 -9.20
CA LEU A 118 15.09 16.51 -8.05
C LEU A 118 16.42 15.97 -7.52
N THR A 119 16.53 14.65 -7.38
CA THR A 119 17.73 13.99 -6.84
C THR A 119 18.94 14.18 -7.76
N THR A 120 18.77 14.02 -9.08
CA THR A 120 19.90 14.03 -10.03
C THR A 120 20.23 15.41 -10.59
N ARG A 121 19.38 16.42 -10.34
CA ARG A 121 19.58 17.80 -10.81
C ARG A 121 20.70 18.55 -10.07
N ASP A 122 20.89 18.29 -8.78
CA ASP A 122 21.95 18.92 -7.98
C ASP A 122 22.86 17.84 -7.37
N ASP A 123 24.16 17.97 -7.62
CA ASP A 123 25.21 17.12 -7.06
C ASP A 123 25.18 17.04 -5.53
N LYS A 124 24.67 18.07 -4.85
CA LYS A 124 24.53 18.09 -3.38
C LYS A 124 23.36 17.25 -2.88
N CYS A 125 22.35 17.04 -3.72
CA CYS A 125 21.16 16.24 -3.40
C CYS A 125 21.29 14.79 -3.91
N ASN A 126 22.20 14.54 -4.85
CA ASN A 126 22.32 13.26 -5.52
C ASN A 126 22.95 12.18 -4.62
N ILE A 127 22.12 11.50 -3.83
CA ILE A 127 22.51 10.37 -2.98
C ILE A 127 23.06 9.18 -3.77
N PHE A 128 22.87 9.13 -5.09
CA PHE A 128 23.35 8.05 -5.96
C PHE A 128 24.68 8.39 -6.66
N LYS A 129 25.24 9.59 -6.45
CA LYS A 129 26.38 10.12 -7.21
C LYS A 129 27.60 9.21 -7.24
N ASN A 130 27.86 8.48 -6.16
CA ASN A 130 29.05 7.64 -5.99
C ASN A 130 28.77 6.14 -6.17
N MET A 131 27.58 5.75 -6.64
CA MET A 131 27.25 4.35 -6.90
C MET A 131 27.82 3.86 -8.22
N GLU A 132 28.13 2.56 -8.31
CA GLU A 132 28.45 1.97 -9.61
C GLU A 132 27.22 2.03 -10.53
N ARG A 133 27.46 2.20 -11.84
CA ARG A 133 26.40 2.35 -12.84
C ARG A 133 25.41 1.18 -12.83
N ASN A 134 25.88 -0.05 -12.62
CA ASN A 134 25.03 -1.23 -12.62
C ASN A 134 24.16 -1.29 -11.35
N GLU A 135 24.74 -1.02 -10.18
CA GLU A 135 24.01 -0.95 -8.91
C GLU A 135 22.94 0.16 -8.95
N TYR A 136 23.30 1.35 -9.44
CA TYR A 136 22.34 2.44 -9.60
C TYR A 136 21.18 2.05 -10.53
N ARG A 137 21.45 1.35 -11.63
CA ARG A 137 20.40 0.88 -12.55
C ARG A 137 19.45 -0.09 -11.87
N THR A 138 19.97 -1.06 -11.14
CA THR A 138 19.17 -2.03 -10.37
C THR A 138 18.33 -1.34 -9.31
N LEU A 139 18.95 -0.47 -8.50
CA LEU A 139 18.26 0.28 -7.45
C LEU A 139 17.18 1.19 -8.01
N ARG A 140 17.49 1.96 -9.07
CA ARG A 140 16.53 2.83 -9.76
C ARG A 140 15.33 2.02 -10.27
N GLN A 141 15.57 0.87 -10.90
CA GLN A 141 14.51 0.04 -11.43
C GLN A 141 13.61 -0.49 -10.31
N ALA A 142 14.19 -0.89 -9.18
CA ALA A 142 13.43 -1.35 -8.01
C ALA A 142 12.57 -0.23 -7.40
N ILE A 143 13.10 0.98 -7.23
CA ILE A 143 12.36 2.13 -6.70
C ILE A 143 11.17 2.46 -7.61
N ILE A 144 11.40 2.57 -8.92
CA ILE A 144 10.33 2.87 -9.89
C ILE A 144 9.25 1.77 -9.86
N ASP A 145 9.66 0.51 -9.82
CA ASP A 145 8.72 -0.62 -9.76
C ASP A 145 7.81 -0.57 -8.52
N MET A 146 8.39 -0.22 -7.36
CA MET A 146 7.65 -0.09 -6.11
C MET A 146 6.68 1.09 -6.12
N VAL A 147 7.13 2.27 -6.58
CA VAL A 147 6.26 3.46 -6.69
C VAL A 147 5.12 3.21 -7.67
N LEU A 148 5.37 2.61 -8.84
CA LEU A 148 4.29 2.29 -9.79
C LEU A 148 3.30 1.24 -9.26
N ALA A 149 3.70 0.41 -8.29
CA ALA A 149 2.84 -0.60 -7.70
C ALA A 149 1.85 -0.03 -6.66
N THR A 150 2.02 1.21 -6.19
CA THR A 150 1.04 1.86 -5.29
C THR A 150 -0.27 2.15 -6.01
N GLU A 151 -0.26 2.28 -7.34
CA GLU A 151 -1.46 2.49 -8.16
C GLU A 151 -2.59 1.51 -7.79
N MET A 152 -3.72 2.07 -7.35
CA MET A 152 -4.81 1.27 -6.80
C MET A 152 -5.63 0.53 -7.87
N THR A 153 -5.58 0.94 -9.14
CA THR A 153 -6.23 0.22 -10.25
C THR A 153 -5.65 -1.18 -10.43
N LYS A 154 -4.37 -1.39 -10.05
CA LYS A 154 -3.65 -2.67 -10.11
C LYS A 154 -3.64 -3.42 -8.78
N HIS A 155 -4.37 -2.95 -7.75
CA HIS A 155 -4.35 -3.54 -6.41
C HIS A 155 -4.57 -5.07 -6.41
N PHE A 156 -5.67 -5.52 -7.01
CA PHE A 156 -5.99 -6.95 -7.05
C PHE A 156 -5.03 -7.77 -7.91
N GLU A 157 -4.43 -7.18 -8.95
CA GLU A 157 -3.42 -7.87 -9.75
C GLU A 157 -2.19 -8.20 -8.88
N HIS A 158 -1.70 -7.23 -8.12
CA HIS A 158 -0.56 -7.41 -7.23
C HIS A 158 -0.86 -8.39 -6.09
N VAL A 159 -2.02 -8.28 -5.45
CA VAL A 159 -2.46 -9.21 -4.39
C VAL A 159 -2.59 -10.63 -4.92
N ASN A 160 -3.24 -10.84 -6.06
CA ASN A 160 -3.40 -12.17 -6.64
C ASN A 160 -2.06 -12.81 -7.04
N LYS A 161 -1.13 -12.03 -7.60
CA LYS A 161 0.21 -12.54 -7.90
C LYS A 161 0.95 -12.95 -6.63
N PHE A 162 0.93 -12.12 -5.60
CA PHE A 162 1.55 -12.44 -4.31
C PHE A 162 0.94 -13.71 -3.69
N VAL A 163 -0.38 -13.82 -3.62
CA VAL A 163 -1.05 -15.00 -3.04
C VAL A 163 -0.71 -16.29 -3.81
N ASN A 164 -0.72 -16.24 -5.15
CA ASN A 164 -0.50 -17.43 -5.96
C ASN A 164 0.99 -17.85 -6.04
N SER A 165 1.92 -16.90 -5.99
CA SER A 165 3.35 -17.16 -6.16
C SER A 165 4.12 -17.25 -4.83
N ILE A 166 3.57 -16.72 -3.75
CA ILE A 166 4.20 -16.70 -2.41
C ILE A 166 3.36 -17.53 -1.43
N ASN A 167 2.15 -17.08 -1.08
CA ASN A 167 1.39 -17.70 0.02
C ASN A 167 1.04 -19.17 -0.26
N LYS A 168 0.48 -19.48 -1.43
CA LYS A 168 0.08 -20.87 -1.75
C LYS A 168 1.28 -21.84 -1.77
N PRO A 169 2.40 -21.53 -2.43
CA PRO A 169 3.60 -22.36 -2.34
C PRO A 169 4.11 -22.53 -0.90
N LEU A 170 4.14 -21.46 -0.10
CA LEU A 170 4.59 -21.54 1.29
C LEU A 170 3.69 -22.45 2.13
N THR A 171 2.37 -22.29 2.07
CA THR A 171 1.43 -23.16 2.78
C THR A 171 1.57 -24.62 2.34
N ALA A 172 1.79 -24.89 1.05
CA ALA A 172 2.02 -26.25 0.57
C ALA A 172 3.32 -26.88 1.10
N VAL A 173 4.38 -26.08 1.30
CA VAL A 173 5.64 -26.56 1.92
C VAL A 173 5.41 -26.84 3.41
N GLU A 174 4.67 -25.99 4.12
CA GLU A 174 4.35 -26.17 5.55
C GLU A 174 3.45 -27.40 5.81
N GLU A 175 2.52 -27.72 4.91
CA GLU A 175 1.59 -28.85 5.06
C GLU A 175 2.21 -30.22 4.73
N ASN A 176 3.18 -30.28 3.82
CA ASN A 176 3.73 -31.56 3.33
C ASN A 176 4.86 -32.13 4.19
N GLU A 177 5.59 -31.30 4.94
CA GLU A 177 6.79 -31.75 5.66
C GLU A 177 6.73 -31.35 7.14
N GLY A 178 6.30 -32.29 7.98
CA GLY A 178 6.39 -32.16 9.43
C GLY A 178 7.86 -31.93 9.82
N THR A 179 8.13 -30.76 10.39
CA THR A 179 9.45 -30.09 10.55
C THR A 179 9.91 -29.41 9.26
N GLY A 180 9.67 -28.10 9.20
CA GLY A 180 9.85 -27.27 8.01
C GLY A 180 11.24 -27.36 7.41
N ASP A 181 11.29 -27.70 6.13
CA ASP A 181 12.47 -27.54 5.30
C ASP A 181 12.68 -26.03 5.05
N ASP A 182 13.44 -25.41 5.95
CA ASP A 182 13.80 -23.99 5.93
C ASP A 182 14.49 -23.61 4.60
N ASP A 183 15.12 -24.58 3.91
CA ASP A 183 15.76 -24.39 2.61
C ASP A 183 14.75 -24.24 1.46
N ALA A 184 13.65 -25.02 1.48
CA ALA A 184 12.58 -24.90 0.50
C ALA A 184 11.82 -23.56 0.63
N VAL A 185 11.50 -23.15 1.86
CA VAL A 185 10.88 -21.85 2.16
C VAL A 185 11.77 -20.71 1.66
N LYS A 186 13.06 -20.76 2.00
CA LYS A 186 14.04 -19.76 1.58
C LYS A 186 14.19 -19.70 0.06
N THR A 187 14.18 -20.84 -0.61
CA THR A 187 14.27 -20.92 -2.08
C THR A 187 13.09 -20.21 -2.75
N VAL A 188 11.87 -20.40 -2.24
CA VAL A 188 10.68 -19.69 -2.74
C VAL A 188 10.84 -18.19 -2.55
N LEU A 189 11.18 -17.75 -1.33
CA LEU A 189 11.21 -16.32 -0.99
C LEU A 189 12.36 -15.55 -1.66
N THR A 190 13.50 -16.19 -1.91
CA THR A 190 14.71 -15.51 -2.44
C THR A 190 14.77 -15.40 -3.96
N SER A 191 13.85 -16.05 -4.70
CA SER A 191 13.86 -15.94 -6.16
C SER A 191 13.65 -14.49 -6.62
N PRO A 192 14.35 -14.00 -7.66
CA PRO A 192 14.28 -12.61 -8.10
C PRO A 192 12.86 -12.15 -8.41
N GLU A 193 12.04 -13.01 -9.02
CA GLU A 193 10.65 -12.73 -9.35
C GLU A 193 9.80 -12.57 -8.09
N ASN A 194 10.01 -13.43 -7.10
CA ASN A 194 9.27 -13.37 -5.84
C ASN A 194 9.70 -12.18 -4.98
N ARG A 195 10.98 -11.80 -4.98
CA ARG A 195 11.46 -10.57 -4.32
C ARG A 195 10.79 -9.32 -4.88
N ILE A 196 10.51 -9.26 -6.18
CA ILE A 196 9.73 -8.17 -6.77
C ILE A 196 8.31 -8.16 -6.20
N LEU A 197 7.64 -9.31 -6.14
CA LEU A 197 6.28 -9.41 -5.59
C LEU A 197 6.23 -9.05 -4.10
N ILE A 198 7.22 -9.49 -3.32
CA ILE A 198 7.36 -9.17 -1.90
C ILE A 198 7.52 -7.65 -1.72
N LYS A 199 8.44 -7.00 -2.46
CA LYS A 199 8.63 -5.54 -2.41
C LYS A 199 7.37 -4.77 -2.78
N ARG A 200 6.68 -5.16 -3.84
CA ARG A 200 5.41 -4.55 -4.24
C ARG A 200 4.34 -4.72 -3.16
N MET A 201 4.24 -5.89 -2.54
CA MET A 201 3.28 -6.11 -1.45
C MET A 201 3.63 -5.27 -0.22
N LEU A 202 4.92 -5.19 0.14
CA LEU A 202 5.44 -4.43 1.26
C LEU A 202 5.05 -2.95 1.16
N ILE A 203 5.34 -2.28 0.03
CA ILE A 203 5.01 -0.86 -0.11
C ILE A 203 3.50 -0.63 -0.12
N LYS A 204 2.72 -1.51 -0.76
CA LYS A 204 1.26 -1.38 -0.76
C LYS A 204 0.67 -1.55 0.63
N CYS A 205 1.12 -2.53 1.39
CA CYS A 205 0.65 -2.72 2.77
C CYS A 205 1.02 -1.50 3.63
N ALA A 206 2.22 -0.94 3.45
CA ALA A 206 2.63 0.26 4.18
C ALA A 206 1.77 1.49 3.84
N ASP A 207 1.54 1.72 2.54
CA ASP A 207 0.74 2.82 1.98
C ASP A 207 -0.70 2.84 2.54
N ILE A 208 -1.38 1.69 2.54
CA ILE A 208 -2.74 1.56 3.10
C ILE A 208 -2.79 0.99 4.52
N SER A 209 -1.75 1.19 5.33
CA SER A 209 -1.65 0.62 6.69
C SER A 209 -2.52 1.33 7.75
N ASN A 210 -3.13 2.47 7.41
CA ASN A 210 -3.89 3.31 8.36
C ASN A 210 -4.93 2.53 9.19
N PRO A 211 -5.75 1.63 8.61
CA PRO A 211 -6.74 0.87 9.38
C PRO A 211 -6.13 -0.15 10.37
N CYS A 212 -4.85 -0.47 10.22
CA CYS A 212 -4.16 -1.38 11.12
C CYS A 212 -3.55 -0.63 12.32
N ARG A 213 -3.36 0.69 12.23
CA ARG A 213 -2.77 1.54 13.29
C ARG A 213 -3.65 1.59 14.54
N ALA A 214 -3.06 2.05 15.63
CA ALA A 214 -3.75 2.50 16.85
C ALA A 214 -5.05 3.25 16.52
N LEU A 215 -6.12 3.02 17.29
CA LEU A 215 -7.46 3.55 16.97
C LEU A 215 -7.45 5.07 16.78
N GLU A 216 -6.72 5.80 17.62
CA GLU A 216 -6.60 7.27 17.51
C GLU A 216 -5.97 7.69 16.18
N GLN A 217 -4.90 7.01 15.75
CA GLN A 217 -4.24 7.28 14.47
C GLN A 217 -5.13 6.88 13.28
N CYS A 218 -5.83 5.74 13.38
CA CYS A 218 -6.78 5.28 12.37
C CYS A 218 -7.89 6.31 12.13
N ILE A 219 -8.46 6.87 13.20
CA ILE A 219 -9.49 7.93 13.13
C ILE A 219 -8.92 9.19 12.47
N GLU A 220 -7.73 9.64 12.88
CA GLU A 220 -7.09 10.83 12.31
C GLU A 220 -6.84 10.67 10.80
N TRP A 221 -6.25 9.55 10.38
CA TRP A 221 -6.01 9.28 8.96
C TRP A 221 -7.30 9.18 8.15
N ALA A 222 -8.34 8.55 8.70
CA ALA A 222 -9.66 8.50 8.09
C ALA A 222 -10.28 9.91 7.93
N GLY A 223 -10.08 10.80 8.91
CA GLY A 223 -10.49 12.20 8.84
C GLY A 223 -9.78 12.94 7.71
N ARG A 224 -8.45 12.88 7.66
CA ARG A 224 -7.63 13.56 6.64
C ARG A 224 -7.98 13.15 5.21
N ILE A 225 -8.06 11.84 4.94
CA ILE A 225 -8.40 11.37 3.60
C ILE A 225 -9.84 11.73 3.21
N SER A 226 -10.77 11.76 4.18
CA SER A 226 -12.14 12.21 3.95
C SER A 226 -12.19 13.69 3.57
N GLU A 227 -11.45 14.54 4.27
CA GLU A 227 -11.35 15.97 3.96
C GLU A 227 -10.76 16.22 2.57
N GLU A 228 -9.70 15.50 2.21
CA GLU A 228 -9.11 15.59 0.87
C GLU A 228 -10.11 15.18 -0.22
N TYR A 229 -10.86 14.09 -0.01
CA TYR A 229 -11.91 13.65 -0.93
C TYR A 229 -13.09 14.63 -1.00
N PHE A 230 -13.45 15.31 0.10
CA PHE A 230 -14.48 16.36 0.06
C PHE A 230 -14.02 17.61 -0.68
N ALA A 231 -12.72 17.89 -0.69
CA ALA A 231 -12.16 19.05 -1.39
C ALA A 231 -12.05 18.83 -2.90
N GLN A 232 -12.05 17.58 -3.38
CA GLN A 232 -11.92 17.19 -4.78
C GLN A 232 -13.09 17.67 -5.66
#